data_AF-B0C281-F1
#
_entry.id   AF-B0C281-F1
#
_cell.length_a   1.000
_cell.length_b   1.000
_cell.length_c   1.000
_cell.angle_alpha   90.00
_cell.angle_beta   90.00
_cell.angle_gamma   90.00
#
_symmetry.space_group_name_H-M   'P 1'
#
loop_
_entity.id
_entity.type
_entity.pdbx_description
1 polymer ?
#
loop_
_entity_poly.entity_id
_entity_poly.type
_entity_poly.pdbx_seq_one_letter_code
_entity_poly.pdbx_strand_id
1 'polypeptide(L)'
;MDLKVLYLLHRIIALGSKHRSLLSFLTVLAGFISVDILCTRLFTLSRQTLEQIWQVYPNFLETLDIGFAPEVWLSLIALTLGTLVIAISVAAQTIPKIAELYMRDWVSLTYIWFLMIGGSHALLIKYYQDTASIRPASLMLNLYIFLPGSIIIAFPYIFYVLKSIQPITVIRKIVDTHIANIHKLQRSSVNRLLHNNAYREECQRRLLESLNQLGNLLEYLTFKEPKAQAIQNISLMIQTYITTKPNINPKFFRVGHTVCSDISFKTLIDQFEDLERSKTFYEQKCFRLLGNIYVHLLDDSEFDLASLCASEMSNIGLKAIELKDDQLLEVIIVRFNTMFRFALKHGVKHNEARNLYNLAFHYRAFIENLVTHHRLHHSWQSFYYLRLYGNEAYGYGRNSSAMYFIVDVVAAEMKKILVLVHQQQWSEEIQKQLLGEMLLVDRPPEIETDNSNQAHLNSGVRTLQICLALFYLKEQKYDFVDCIIADILDDIAVLGDKAFRQRIEKTCDRLRASQPKFWEDTDRGNANLYYTPNQDQIKPFLMLLDKRLAELGK
;
A
#
# COMPACT_ATOMS: atom_id res chain seq x y z
N MET A 1 24.74 11.52 -29.25
CA MET A 1 23.89 10.46 -29.83
C MET A 1 22.51 11.02 -30.06
N ASP A 2 22.04 11.01 -31.31
CA ASP A 2 20.73 11.54 -31.73
C ASP A 2 19.57 10.83 -31.00
N LEU A 3 18.50 11.57 -30.68
CA LEU A 3 17.28 11.08 -30.04
C LEU A 3 16.66 9.91 -30.82
N LYS A 4 16.70 9.98 -32.15
CA LYS A 4 16.19 8.91 -33.03
C LYS A 4 17.00 7.61 -32.86
N VAL A 5 18.32 7.70 -32.79
CA VAL A 5 19.21 6.54 -32.59
C VAL A 5 19.01 5.94 -31.20
N LEU A 6 18.90 6.78 -30.16
CA LEU A 6 18.63 6.32 -28.79
C LEU A 6 17.26 5.62 -28.68
N TYR A 7 16.24 6.14 -29.35
CA TYR A 7 14.92 5.51 -29.39
C TYR A 7 14.91 4.21 -30.20
N LEU A 8 15.65 4.14 -31.31
CA LEU A 8 15.81 2.93 -32.10
C LEU A 8 16.47 1.80 -31.28
N LEU A 9 17.56 2.11 -30.58
CA LEU A 9 18.23 1.16 -29.68
C LEU A 9 17.29 0.67 -28.58
N HIS A 10 16.50 1.59 -27.99
CA HIS A 10 15.48 1.20 -27.03
C HIS A 10 14.45 0.23 -27.63
N ARG A 11 13.99 0.49 -28.85
CA ARG A 11 13.01 -0.35 -29.55
C ARG A 11 13.57 -1.73 -29.88
N ILE A 12 14.85 -1.85 -30.25
CA ILE A 12 15.53 -3.13 -30.47
C ILE A 12 15.58 -3.95 -29.17
N ILE A 13 15.97 -3.33 -28.06
CA ILE A 13 15.98 -3.98 -26.75
C ILE A 13 14.57 -4.41 -26.34
N ALA A 14 13.57 -3.54 -26.56
CA ALA A 14 12.17 -3.85 -26.27
C ALA A 14 11.65 -5.01 -27.13
N LEU A 15 12.04 -5.08 -28.40
CA LEU A 15 11.68 -6.18 -29.31
C LEU A 15 12.27 -7.51 -28.82
N GLY A 16 13.55 -7.52 -28.40
CA GLY A 16 14.17 -8.69 -27.78
C GLY A 16 13.44 -9.12 -26.51
N SER A 17 12.99 -8.16 -25.70
CA SER A 17 12.17 -8.46 -24.52
C SER A 17 10.75 -8.95 -24.85
N LYS A 18 10.20 -8.63 -26.02
CA LYS A 18 8.89 -9.13 -26.48
C LYS A 18 9.00 -10.58 -26.95
N HIS A 19 10.08 -10.92 -27.63
CA HIS A 19 10.34 -12.25 -28.17
C HIS A 19 11.28 -13.08 -27.29
N ARG A 20 11.16 -12.97 -25.96
CA ARG A 20 12.02 -13.64 -24.98
C ARG A 20 12.09 -15.15 -25.18
N SER A 21 10.96 -15.82 -25.42
CA SER A 21 10.94 -17.27 -25.61
C SER A 21 11.78 -17.71 -26.81
N LEU A 22 11.67 -16.99 -27.93
CA LEU A 22 12.49 -17.25 -29.12
C LEU A 22 13.98 -16.99 -28.83
N LEU A 23 14.30 -15.90 -28.13
CA LEU A 23 15.67 -15.58 -27.77
C LEU A 23 16.28 -16.61 -26.81
N SER A 24 15.52 -17.11 -25.84
CA SER A 24 15.94 -18.21 -24.96
C SER A 24 16.16 -19.50 -25.73
N PHE A 25 15.25 -19.83 -26.67
CA PHE A 25 15.41 -21.00 -27.53
C PHE A 25 16.71 -20.94 -28.33
N LEU A 26 16.95 -19.82 -29.04
CA LEU A 26 18.16 -19.63 -29.84
C LEU A 26 19.43 -19.66 -28.97
N THR A 27 19.40 -19.05 -27.79
CA THR A 27 20.52 -19.07 -26.84
C THR A 27 20.83 -20.48 -26.36
N VAL A 28 19.82 -21.24 -25.94
CA VAL A 28 20.01 -22.63 -25.48
C VAL A 28 20.48 -23.51 -26.62
N LEU A 29 19.89 -23.40 -27.81
CA LEU A 29 20.28 -24.17 -28.99
C LEU A 29 21.74 -23.91 -29.36
N ALA A 30 22.14 -22.64 -29.45
CA ALA A 30 23.52 -22.26 -29.75
C ALA A 30 24.49 -22.77 -28.67
N GLY A 31 24.12 -22.67 -27.39
CA GLY A 31 24.91 -23.21 -26.28
C GLY A 31 25.06 -24.73 -26.37
N PHE A 32 23.98 -25.44 -26.65
CA PHE A 32 23.96 -26.90 -26.77
C PHE A 32 24.87 -27.38 -27.90
N ILE A 33 24.74 -26.77 -29.09
CA ILE A 33 25.59 -27.08 -30.25
C ILE A 33 27.06 -26.76 -29.95
N SER A 34 27.33 -25.63 -29.29
CA SER A 34 28.70 -25.24 -28.96
C SER A 34 29.36 -26.21 -27.99
N VAL A 35 28.62 -26.68 -26.97
CA VAL A 35 29.10 -27.68 -26.00
C VAL A 35 29.31 -29.03 -26.68
N ASP A 36 28.40 -29.47 -27.55
CA ASP A 36 28.56 -30.74 -28.28
C ASP A 36 29.78 -30.72 -29.22
N ILE A 37 29.99 -29.63 -29.96
CA ILE A 37 31.18 -29.44 -30.80
C ILE A 37 32.45 -29.41 -29.94
N LEU A 38 32.42 -28.70 -28.80
CA LEU A 38 33.57 -28.62 -27.89
C LEU A 38 33.90 -30.00 -27.30
N CYS A 39 32.91 -30.74 -26.82
CA CYS A 39 33.08 -32.10 -26.34
C CYS A 39 33.62 -33.02 -27.42
N THR A 40 33.13 -32.91 -28.66
CA THR A 40 33.65 -33.67 -29.79
C THR A 40 35.12 -33.34 -30.05
N ARG A 41 35.51 -32.05 -30.05
CA ARG A 41 36.91 -31.65 -30.22
C ARG A 41 37.80 -32.14 -29.08
N LEU A 42 37.37 -31.97 -27.83
CA LEU A 42 38.10 -32.45 -26.65
C LEU A 42 38.28 -33.97 -26.71
N PHE A 43 37.25 -34.70 -27.09
CA PHE A 43 37.28 -36.15 -27.26
C PHE A 43 38.26 -36.59 -28.36
N THR A 44 38.35 -35.84 -29.47
CA THR A 44 39.37 -36.10 -30.51
C THR A 44 40.79 -35.77 -30.05
N LEU A 45 40.97 -34.75 -29.21
CA LEU A 45 42.27 -34.34 -28.65
C LEU A 45 42.76 -35.34 -27.58
N SER A 46 41.86 -35.87 -26.76
CA SER A 46 42.17 -36.87 -25.73
C SER A 46 42.15 -38.30 -26.26
N ARG A 47 42.10 -38.51 -27.58
CA ARG A 47 41.97 -39.84 -28.19
C ARG A 47 43.08 -40.80 -27.77
N GLN A 48 44.34 -40.34 -27.72
CA GLN A 48 45.47 -41.18 -27.31
C GLN A 48 45.41 -41.60 -25.83
N THR A 49 44.92 -40.73 -24.96
CA THR A 49 44.74 -41.00 -23.52
C THR A 49 43.51 -41.87 -23.25
N LEU A 50 42.44 -41.68 -24.03
CA LEU A 50 41.23 -42.52 -23.99
C LEU A 50 41.48 -43.92 -24.55
N GLU A 51 42.30 -44.05 -25.60
CA GLU A 51 42.69 -45.36 -26.15
C GLU A 51 43.46 -46.21 -25.12
N GLN A 52 44.30 -45.62 -24.27
CA GLN A 52 44.93 -46.32 -23.14
C GLN A 52 43.93 -46.77 -22.07
N ILE A 53 42.91 -45.96 -21.77
CA ILE A 53 41.86 -46.29 -20.79
C ILE A 53 40.91 -47.36 -21.36
N TRP A 54 40.59 -47.31 -22.65
CA TRP A 54 39.70 -48.30 -23.30
C TRP A 54 40.39 -49.61 -23.65
N GLN A 55 41.72 -49.70 -23.69
CA GLN A 55 42.37 -51.02 -23.69
C GLN A 55 42.02 -51.85 -22.44
N VAL A 56 41.65 -51.20 -21.33
CA VAL A 56 41.14 -51.86 -20.11
C VAL A 56 39.66 -52.27 -20.25
N TYR A 57 38.90 -51.65 -21.15
CA TYR A 57 37.47 -51.92 -21.41
C TYR A 57 37.12 -51.81 -22.91
N PRO A 58 37.53 -52.79 -23.74
CA PRO A 58 37.56 -52.67 -25.21
C PRO A 58 36.21 -52.48 -25.88
N ASN A 59 35.11 -52.89 -25.24
CA ASN A 59 33.75 -52.81 -25.81
C ASN A 59 32.87 -51.76 -25.13
N PHE A 60 33.44 -50.89 -24.29
CA PHE A 60 32.65 -49.94 -23.50
C PHE A 60 31.70 -49.08 -24.35
N LEU A 61 32.16 -48.60 -25.51
CA LEU A 61 31.34 -47.78 -26.40
C LEU A 61 30.23 -48.56 -27.12
N GLU A 62 30.46 -49.85 -27.41
CA GLU A 62 29.47 -50.73 -28.04
C GLU A 62 28.41 -51.21 -27.05
N THR A 63 28.74 -51.24 -25.75
CA THR A 63 27.80 -51.59 -24.67
C THR A 63 26.87 -50.46 -24.25
N LEU A 64 27.07 -49.23 -24.75
CA LEU A 64 26.23 -48.10 -24.41
C LEU A 64 24.95 -48.08 -25.24
N ASP A 65 23.86 -48.51 -24.62
CA ASP A 65 22.54 -48.40 -25.20
C ASP A 65 21.96 -46.99 -24.99
N ILE A 66 21.59 -46.29 -26.07
CA ILE A 66 20.84 -45.03 -26.00
C ILE A 66 19.33 -45.25 -26.13
N GLY A 67 18.88 -46.48 -26.40
CA GLY A 67 17.51 -46.82 -26.76
C GLY A 67 16.47 -46.28 -25.77
N PHE A 68 16.80 -46.30 -24.48
CA PHE A 68 15.96 -45.82 -23.38
C PHE A 68 15.99 -44.29 -23.19
N ALA A 69 17.03 -43.59 -23.65
CA ALA A 69 17.24 -42.18 -23.30
C ALA A 69 16.11 -41.25 -23.79
N PRO A 70 15.59 -41.38 -25.03
CA PRO A 70 14.44 -40.59 -25.46
C PRO A 70 13.20 -40.77 -24.57
N GLU A 71 12.95 -41.98 -24.06
CA GLU A 71 11.81 -42.27 -23.18
C GLU A 71 12.00 -41.64 -21.78
N VAL A 72 13.22 -41.67 -21.24
CA VAL A 72 13.52 -41.01 -19.96
C VAL A 72 13.44 -39.49 -20.09
N TRP A 73 13.94 -38.91 -21.19
CA TRP A 73 13.79 -37.48 -21.48
C TRP A 73 12.31 -37.09 -21.60
N LEU A 74 11.51 -37.88 -22.33
CA LEU A 74 10.07 -37.64 -22.45
C LEU A 74 9.37 -37.70 -21.08
N SER A 75 9.73 -38.67 -20.26
CA SER A 75 9.21 -38.82 -18.88
C SER A 75 9.57 -37.61 -18.01
N LEU A 76 10.82 -37.11 -18.11
CA LEU A 76 11.27 -35.94 -17.38
C LEU A 76 10.55 -34.65 -17.82
N ILE A 77 10.35 -34.48 -19.13
CA ILE A 77 9.58 -33.37 -19.70
C ILE A 77 8.13 -33.45 -19.23
N ALA A 78 7.51 -34.63 -19.29
CA ALA A 78 6.13 -34.85 -18.89
C ALA A 78 5.92 -34.56 -17.39
N LEU A 79 6.80 -35.07 -16.53
CA LEU A 79 6.78 -34.81 -15.09
C LEU A 79 6.89 -33.32 -14.79
N THR A 80 7.89 -32.66 -15.38
CA THR A 80 8.18 -31.25 -15.14
C THR A 80 7.05 -30.37 -15.67
N LEU A 81 6.72 -30.48 -16.95
CA LEU A 81 5.68 -29.67 -17.58
C LEU A 81 4.31 -29.95 -16.96
N GLY A 82 3.97 -31.22 -16.68
CA GLY A 82 2.70 -31.61 -16.06
C GLY A 82 2.51 -30.99 -14.68
N THR A 83 3.53 -31.09 -13.82
CA THR A 83 3.50 -30.47 -12.48
C THR A 83 3.32 -28.96 -12.56
N LEU A 84 4.04 -28.31 -13.48
CA LEU A 84 3.97 -26.86 -13.67
C LEU A 84 2.62 -26.39 -14.21
N VAL A 85 2.06 -27.09 -15.20
CA VAL A 85 0.75 -26.76 -15.77
C VAL A 85 -0.31 -26.82 -14.68
N ILE A 86 -0.30 -27.84 -13.82
CA ILE A 86 -1.24 -27.96 -12.69
C ILE A 86 -1.04 -26.79 -11.71
N ALA A 87 0.19 -26.57 -11.23
CA ALA A 87 0.48 -25.55 -10.23
C ALA A 87 0.14 -24.13 -10.73
N ILE A 88 0.51 -23.80 -11.97
CA ILE A 88 0.22 -22.50 -12.59
C ILE A 88 -1.28 -22.34 -12.82
N SER A 89 -1.99 -23.40 -13.25
CA SER A 89 -3.43 -23.33 -13.48
C SER A 89 -4.19 -23.07 -12.18
N VAL A 90 -3.80 -23.72 -11.08
CA VAL A 90 -4.38 -23.46 -9.75
C VAL A 90 -4.10 -22.02 -9.31
N ALA A 91 -2.85 -21.56 -9.43
CA ALA A 91 -2.50 -20.20 -9.04
C ALA A 91 -3.15 -19.13 -9.94
N ALA A 92 -3.42 -19.43 -11.21
CA ALA A 92 -4.06 -18.51 -12.15
C ALA A 92 -5.53 -18.23 -11.80
N GLN A 93 -6.16 -19.07 -10.97
CA GLN A 93 -7.51 -18.82 -10.47
C GLN A 93 -7.55 -17.65 -9.48
N THR A 94 -6.45 -17.41 -8.75
CA THR A 94 -6.36 -16.37 -7.71
C THR A 94 -5.42 -15.23 -8.07
N ILE A 95 -4.48 -15.43 -9.00
CA ILE A 95 -3.48 -14.44 -9.39
C ILE A 95 -3.62 -14.19 -10.90
N PRO A 96 -4.27 -13.08 -11.31
CA PRO A 96 -4.38 -12.72 -12.71
C PRO A 96 -3.02 -12.60 -13.38
N LYS A 97 -2.91 -13.06 -14.63
CA LYS A 97 -1.70 -12.97 -15.47
C LYS A 97 -0.46 -13.71 -14.94
N ILE A 98 -0.61 -14.61 -13.96
CA ILE A 98 0.52 -15.42 -13.46
C ILE A 98 1.16 -16.27 -14.55
N ALA A 99 0.35 -16.81 -15.48
CA ALA A 99 0.84 -17.54 -16.64
C ALA A 99 1.73 -16.67 -17.53
N GLU A 100 1.38 -15.39 -17.74
CA GLU A 100 2.19 -14.45 -18.51
C GLU A 100 3.51 -14.12 -17.79
N LEU A 101 3.48 -14.00 -16.45
CA LEU A 101 4.67 -13.77 -15.62
C LEU A 101 5.67 -14.93 -15.76
N TYR A 102 5.15 -16.16 -15.75
CA TYR A 102 5.92 -17.38 -15.92
C TYR A 102 6.51 -17.49 -17.34
N MET A 103 5.71 -17.26 -18.37
CA MET A 103 6.14 -17.31 -19.78
C MET A 103 7.17 -16.23 -20.15
N ARG A 104 7.47 -15.29 -19.24
CA ARG A 104 8.49 -14.25 -19.41
C ARG A 104 9.74 -14.46 -18.54
N ASP A 105 9.75 -15.50 -17.73
CA ASP A 105 10.84 -15.80 -16.81
C ASP A 105 12.00 -16.53 -17.51
N TRP A 106 13.20 -15.97 -17.40
CA TRP A 106 14.37 -16.47 -18.12
C TRP A 106 14.84 -17.84 -17.63
N VAL A 107 14.79 -18.08 -16.32
CA VAL A 107 15.22 -19.37 -15.74
C VAL A 107 14.29 -20.47 -16.25
N SER A 108 12.98 -20.22 -16.20
CA SER A 108 11.96 -21.15 -16.64
C SER A 108 12.04 -21.45 -18.14
N LEU A 109 12.13 -20.41 -18.98
CA LEU A 109 12.26 -20.58 -20.42
C LEU A 109 13.55 -21.33 -20.80
N THR A 110 14.67 -20.98 -20.18
CA THR A 110 15.97 -21.62 -20.47
C THR A 110 15.94 -23.10 -20.09
N TYR A 111 15.39 -23.44 -18.92
CA TYR A 111 15.33 -24.83 -18.47
C TYR A 111 14.38 -25.68 -19.32
N ILE A 112 13.18 -25.19 -19.65
CA ILE A 112 12.26 -25.92 -20.53
C ILE A 112 12.89 -26.15 -21.90
N TRP A 113 13.50 -25.13 -22.51
CA TRP A 113 14.18 -25.30 -23.80
C TRP A 113 15.36 -26.26 -23.70
N PHE A 114 16.08 -26.26 -22.58
CA PHE A 114 17.16 -27.21 -22.33
C PHE A 114 16.65 -28.65 -22.29
N LEU A 115 15.52 -28.93 -21.62
CA LEU A 115 14.91 -30.26 -21.62
C LEU A 115 14.45 -30.68 -23.02
N MET A 116 13.78 -29.79 -23.75
CA MET A 116 13.29 -30.08 -25.12
C MET A 116 14.42 -30.35 -26.10
N ILE A 117 15.49 -29.54 -26.05
CA ILE A 117 16.68 -29.71 -26.91
C ILE A 117 17.48 -30.95 -26.48
N GLY A 118 17.60 -31.22 -25.18
CA GLY A 118 18.25 -32.42 -24.64
C GLY A 118 17.59 -33.72 -25.11
N GLY A 119 16.27 -33.79 -25.08
CA GLY A 119 15.50 -34.91 -25.63
C GLY A 119 15.60 -35.01 -27.15
N SER A 120 15.54 -33.89 -27.86
CA SER A 120 15.73 -33.85 -29.33
C SER A 120 17.13 -34.32 -29.73
N HIS A 121 18.14 -33.97 -28.94
CA HIS A 121 19.52 -34.43 -29.13
C HIS A 121 19.66 -35.94 -28.90
N ALA A 122 18.98 -36.50 -27.88
CA ALA A 122 18.97 -37.96 -27.67
C ALA A 122 18.36 -38.70 -28.88
N LEU A 123 17.27 -38.17 -29.45
CA LEU A 123 16.67 -38.71 -30.68
C LEU A 123 17.62 -38.62 -31.88
N LEU A 124 18.32 -37.49 -32.03
CA LEU A 124 19.32 -37.29 -33.08
C LEU A 124 20.46 -38.30 -32.96
N ILE A 125 21.01 -38.51 -31.76
CA ILE A 125 22.08 -39.50 -31.54
C ILE A 125 21.59 -40.92 -31.84
N LYS A 126 20.38 -41.27 -31.39
CA LYS A 126 19.76 -42.58 -31.66
C LYS A 126 19.65 -42.83 -33.16
N TYR A 127 19.15 -41.86 -33.92
CA TYR A 127 19.09 -41.93 -35.38
C TYR A 127 20.47 -42.18 -36.01
N TYR A 128 21.50 -41.49 -35.54
CA TYR A 128 22.87 -41.69 -36.03
C TYR A 128 23.45 -43.07 -35.65
N GLN A 129 23.13 -43.59 -34.47
CA GLN A 129 23.50 -44.94 -34.04
C GLN A 129 22.83 -46.01 -34.91
N ASP A 130 21.53 -45.87 -35.19
CA ASP A 130 20.76 -46.77 -36.05
C ASP A 130 21.26 -46.75 -37.52
N THR A 131 21.84 -45.62 -37.97
CA THR A 131 22.42 -45.44 -39.31
C THR A 131 23.93 -45.75 -39.36
N ALA A 132 24.46 -46.48 -38.37
CA ALA A 132 25.88 -46.89 -38.26
C ALA A 132 26.92 -45.75 -38.21
N SER A 133 26.50 -44.52 -37.90
CA SER A 133 27.38 -43.35 -37.76
C SER A 133 27.52 -42.96 -36.28
N ILE A 134 28.34 -43.69 -35.53
CA ILE A 134 28.45 -43.51 -34.08
C ILE A 134 29.12 -42.16 -33.74
N ARG A 135 28.46 -41.36 -32.90
CA ARG A 135 29.01 -40.13 -32.30
C ARG A 135 29.24 -40.33 -30.79
N PRO A 136 30.37 -40.94 -30.39
CA PRO A 136 30.59 -41.39 -29.01
C PRO A 136 30.68 -40.22 -28.01
N ALA A 137 31.22 -39.07 -28.44
CA ALA A 137 31.29 -37.86 -27.61
C ALA A 137 29.89 -37.33 -27.27
N SER A 138 29.00 -37.23 -28.26
CA SER A 138 27.62 -36.77 -28.08
C SER A 138 26.79 -37.75 -27.22
N LEU A 139 27.00 -39.06 -27.42
CA LEU A 139 26.39 -40.12 -26.62
C LEU A 139 26.75 -39.99 -25.13
N MET A 140 28.05 -39.87 -24.83
CA MET A 140 28.57 -39.64 -23.48
C MET A 140 28.00 -38.36 -22.86
N LEU A 141 28.05 -37.27 -23.62
CA LEU A 141 27.57 -35.96 -23.19
C LEU A 141 26.07 -35.99 -22.83
N ASN A 142 25.24 -36.66 -23.63
CA ASN A 142 23.81 -36.73 -23.33
C ASN A 142 23.53 -37.65 -22.13
N LEU A 143 24.04 -38.87 -22.13
CA LEU A 143 23.70 -39.90 -21.15
C LEU A 143 24.29 -39.64 -19.77
N TYR A 144 25.52 -39.12 -19.69
CA TYR A 144 26.24 -38.99 -18.42
C TYR A 144 26.30 -37.57 -17.88
N ILE A 145 26.04 -36.56 -18.72
CA ILE A 145 26.12 -35.16 -18.31
C ILE A 145 24.75 -34.51 -18.36
N PHE A 146 24.14 -34.41 -19.55
CA PHE A 146 22.89 -33.66 -19.71
C PHE A 146 21.71 -34.34 -19.01
N LEU A 147 21.51 -35.65 -19.18
CA LEU A 147 20.36 -36.34 -18.61
C LEU A 147 20.43 -36.40 -17.07
N PRO A 148 21.53 -36.86 -16.42
CA PRO A 148 21.63 -36.87 -14.96
C PRO A 148 21.57 -35.46 -14.36
N GLY A 149 22.25 -34.50 -14.99
CA GLY A 149 22.19 -33.09 -14.57
C GLY A 149 20.76 -32.53 -14.63
N SER A 150 20.00 -32.87 -15.67
CA SER A 150 18.60 -32.44 -15.80
C SER A 150 17.71 -33.02 -14.72
N ILE A 151 17.89 -34.31 -14.38
CA ILE A 151 17.15 -34.99 -13.31
C ILE A 151 17.44 -34.34 -11.94
N ILE A 152 18.72 -34.07 -11.64
CA ILE A 152 19.13 -33.42 -10.39
C ILE A 152 18.52 -32.01 -10.27
N ILE A 153 18.46 -31.27 -11.38
CA ILE A 153 17.94 -29.88 -11.40
C ILE A 153 16.40 -29.84 -11.42
N ALA A 154 15.72 -30.92 -11.81
CA ALA A 154 14.26 -30.93 -11.95
C ALA A 154 13.53 -30.58 -10.65
N PHE A 155 13.94 -31.18 -9.53
CA PHE A 155 13.29 -30.90 -8.24
C PHE A 155 13.55 -29.47 -7.73
N PRO A 156 14.80 -28.96 -7.68
CA PRO A 156 15.06 -27.54 -7.41
C PRO A 156 14.28 -26.58 -8.30
N TYR A 157 14.14 -26.91 -9.59
CA TYR A 157 13.39 -26.10 -10.53
C TYR A 157 11.88 -26.09 -10.27
N ILE A 158 11.27 -27.24 -10.01
CA ILE A 158 9.85 -27.32 -9.63
C ILE A 158 9.62 -26.46 -8.37
N PHE A 159 10.47 -26.58 -7.36
CA PHE A 159 10.35 -25.78 -6.14
C PHE A 159 10.53 -24.28 -6.40
N TYR A 160 11.46 -23.90 -7.28
CA TYR A 160 11.64 -22.52 -7.73
C TYR A 160 10.36 -21.94 -8.33
N VAL A 161 9.65 -22.70 -9.18
CA VAL A 161 8.39 -22.22 -9.76
C VAL A 161 7.28 -22.16 -8.71
N LEU A 162 7.15 -23.18 -7.86
CA LEU A 162 6.17 -23.17 -6.76
C LEU A 162 6.34 -21.97 -5.83
N LYS A 163 7.59 -21.58 -5.54
CA LYS A 163 7.89 -20.37 -4.77
C LYS A 163 7.57 -19.08 -5.54
N SER A 164 7.76 -19.09 -6.86
CA SER A 164 7.53 -17.94 -7.74
C SER A 164 6.05 -17.63 -7.95
N ILE A 165 5.17 -18.62 -7.80
CA ILE A 165 3.71 -18.45 -7.89
C ILE A 165 3.07 -18.01 -6.56
N GLN A 166 3.81 -18.01 -5.45
CA GLN A 166 3.27 -17.54 -4.17
C GLN A 166 2.91 -16.05 -4.26
N PRO A 167 1.74 -15.63 -3.75
CA PRO A 167 1.28 -14.25 -3.86
C PRO A 167 2.30 -13.22 -3.41
N ILE A 168 3.01 -13.51 -2.32
CA ILE A 168 4.01 -12.62 -1.74
C ILE A 168 5.20 -12.38 -2.67
N THR A 169 5.62 -13.41 -3.40
CA THR A 169 6.70 -13.35 -4.38
C THR A 169 6.26 -12.56 -5.61
N VAL A 170 5.02 -12.77 -6.05
CA VAL A 170 4.44 -12.02 -7.18
C VAL A 170 4.32 -10.53 -6.85
N ILE A 171 3.77 -10.19 -5.69
CA ILE A 171 3.69 -8.80 -5.19
C ILE A 171 5.08 -8.17 -5.18
N ARG A 172 6.07 -8.85 -4.56
CA ARG A 172 7.45 -8.35 -4.49
C ARG A 172 8.03 -8.08 -5.87
N LYS A 173 7.88 -9.00 -6.83
CA LYS A 173 8.39 -8.85 -8.20
C LYS A 173 7.76 -7.65 -8.92
N ILE A 174 6.45 -7.42 -8.73
CA ILE A 174 5.75 -6.25 -9.30
C ILE A 174 6.29 -4.96 -8.68
N VAL A 175 6.43 -4.91 -7.36
CA VAL A 175 6.90 -3.74 -6.60
C VAL A 175 8.35 -3.40 -6.94
N ASP A 176 9.25 -4.39 -6.95
CA ASP A 176 10.66 -4.19 -7.31
C ASP A 176 10.80 -3.66 -8.74
N THR A 177 10.04 -4.24 -9.67
CA THR A 177 10.01 -3.78 -11.07
C THR A 177 9.48 -2.35 -11.17
N HIS A 178 8.47 -2.02 -10.37
CA HIS A 178 7.87 -0.69 -10.35
C HIS A 178 8.82 0.37 -9.80
N ILE A 179 9.44 0.11 -8.66
CA ILE A 179 10.46 0.97 -8.03
C ILE A 179 11.64 1.17 -8.99
N ALA A 180 12.09 0.11 -9.66
CA ALA A 180 13.13 0.23 -10.68
C ALA A 180 12.71 1.13 -11.86
N ASN A 181 11.44 1.08 -12.28
CA ASN A 181 10.90 1.98 -13.30
C ASN A 181 10.82 3.43 -12.83
N ILE A 182 10.46 3.68 -11.56
CA ILE A 182 10.49 5.03 -10.96
C ILE A 182 11.91 5.60 -10.99
N HIS A 183 12.90 4.88 -10.45
CA HIS A 183 14.30 5.34 -10.46
C HIS A 183 14.85 5.51 -11.88
N LYS A 184 14.39 4.70 -12.83
CA LYS A 184 14.80 4.82 -14.23
C LYS A 184 14.41 6.18 -14.83
N LEU A 185 13.35 6.84 -14.35
CA LEU A 185 12.94 8.17 -14.84
C LEU A 185 13.97 9.27 -14.56
N GLN A 186 14.84 9.09 -13.56
CA GLN A 186 15.91 10.04 -13.22
C GLN A 186 17.14 9.90 -14.12
N ARG A 187 17.26 8.83 -14.91
CA ARG A 187 18.46 8.59 -15.72
C ARG A 187 18.57 9.60 -16.86
N SER A 188 19.78 10.09 -17.12
CA SER A 188 20.06 11.08 -18.17
C SER A 188 19.67 10.62 -19.59
N SER A 189 19.78 9.32 -19.89
CA SER A 189 19.31 8.74 -21.15
C SER A 189 17.79 8.82 -21.29
N VAL A 190 17.07 8.57 -20.21
CA VAL A 190 15.61 8.60 -20.16
C VAL A 190 15.11 10.04 -20.24
N ASN A 191 15.77 10.97 -19.56
CA ASN A 191 15.46 12.40 -19.64
C ASN A 191 15.42 12.90 -21.10
N ARG A 192 16.40 12.50 -21.93
CA ARG A 192 16.38 12.80 -23.37
C ARG A 192 15.22 12.09 -24.09
N LEU A 193 15.03 10.78 -23.85
CA LEU A 193 13.98 9.99 -24.51
C LEU A 193 12.56 10.46 -24.21
N LEU A 194 12.29 11.09 -23.06
CA LEU A 194 10.98 11.64 -22.70
C LEU A 194 10.52 12.78 -23.63
N HIS A 195 11.39 13.31 -24.48
CA HIS A 195 11.01 14.23 -25.55
C HIS A 195 10.23 13.54 -26.68
N ASN A 196 10.33 12.21 -26.81
CA ASN A 196 9.55 11.41 -27.74
C ASN A 196 8.22 11.00 -27.08
N ASN A 197 7.10 11.39 -27.69
CA ASN A 197 5.76 11.13 -27.14
C ASN A 197 5.48 9.63 -26.94
N ALA A 198 5.86 8.77 -27.90
CA ALA A 198 5.63 7.33 -27.80
C ALA A 198 6.44 6.69 -26.66
N TYR A 199 7.68 7.15 -26.43
CA TYR A 199 8.48 6.69 -25.29
C TYR A 199 7.92 7.20 -23.95
N ARG A 200 7.45 8.45 -23.89
CA ARG A 200 6.77 8.99 -22.71
C ARG A 200 5.54 8.14 -22.35
N GLU A 201 4.66 7.89 -23.32
CA GLU A 201 3.45 7.08 -23.11
C GLU A 201 3.80 5.67 -22.67
N GLU A 202 4.85 5.07 -23.23
CA GLU A 202 5.35 3.76 -22.79
C GLU A 202 5.82 3.77 -21.31
N CYS A 203 6.50 4.82 -20.86
CA CYS A 203 6.88 4.97 -19.47
C CYS A 203 5.66 5.15 -18.55
N GLN A 204 4.71 6.01 -18.93
CA GLN A 204 3.46 6.21 -18.19
C GLN A 204 2.67 4.90 -18.09
N ARG A 205 2.54 4.17 -19.21
CA ARG A 205 1.84 2.89 -19.30
C ARG A 205 2.42 1.86 -18.36
N ARG A 206 3.75 1.72 -18.33
CA ARG A 206 4.43 0.78 -17.42
C ARG A 206 4.13 1.04 -15.96
N LEU A 207 4.09 2.31 -15.54
CA LEU A 207 3.79 2.67 -14.15
C LEU A 207 2.30 2.52 -13.82
N LEU A 208 1.39 2.81 -14.75
CA LEU A 208 -0.05 2.65 -14.50
C LEU A 208 -0.47 1.17 -14.52
N GLU A 209 0.06 0.38 -15.45
CA GLU A 209 -0.27 -1.05 -15.55
C GLU A 209 0.22 -1.87 -14.35
N SER A 210 1.39 -1.58 -13.80
CA SER A 210 1.89 -2.26 -12.59
C SER A 210 1.02 -1.96 -11.37
N LEU A 211 0.54 -0.71 -11.23
CA LEU A 211 -0.43 -0.35 -10.19
C LEU A 211 -1.76 -1.07 -10.39
N ASN A 212 -2.26 -1.15 -11.62
CA ASN A 212 -3.47 -1.91 -11.95
C ASN A 212 -3.29 -3.41 -11.65
N GLN A 213 -2.13 -3.98 -11.95
CA GLN A 213 -1.82 -5.37 -11.61
C GLN A 213 -1.83 -5.59 -10.09
N LEU A 214 -1.21 -4.70 -9.32
CA LEU A 214 -1.20 -4.80 -7.87
C LEU A 214 -2.60 -4.65 -7.27
N GLY A 215 -3.41 -3.72 -7.81
CA GLY A 215 -4.80 -3.55 -7.40
C GLY A 215 -5.66 -4.77 -7.69
N ASN A 216 -5.56 -5.33 -8.90
CA ASN A 216 -6.27 -6.55 -9.25
C ASN A 216 -5.85 -7.72 -8.38
N LEU A 217 -4.56 -7.83 -8.02
CA LEU A 217 -4.10 -8.89 -7.12
C LEU A 217 -4.77 -8.77 -5.76
N LEU A 218 -4.80 -7.57 -5.18
CA LEU A 218 -5.40 -7.32 -3.86
C LEU A 218 -6.87 -7.76 -3.77
N GLU A 219 -7.64 -7.64 -4.86
CA GLU A 219 -9.03 -8.07 -4.94
C GLU A 219 -9.21 -9.60 -4.79
N TYR A 220 -8.23 -10.40 -5.26
CA TYR A 220 -8.33 -11.87 -5.25
C TYR A 220 -7.55 -12.55 -4.12
N LEU A 221 -6.80 -11.78 -3.30
CA LEU A 221 -6.09 -12.35 -2.17
C LEU A 221 -7.07 -12.74 -1.07
N THR A 222 -6.94 -13.96 -0.55
CA THR A 222 -7.75 -14.45 0.56
C THR A 222 -7.13 -14.15 1.92
N PHE A 223 -5.80 -14.21 2.00
CA PHE A 223 -5.06 -14.06 3.26
C PHE A 223 -4.77 -12.60 3.58
N LYS A 224 -4.83 -12.25 4.87
CA LYS A 224 -4.63 -10.87 5.34
C LYS A 224 -3.18 -10.41 5.23
N GLU A 225 -2.21 -11.28 5.47
CA GLU A 225 -0.79 -10.90 5.49
C GLU A 225 -0.29 -10.44 4.10
N PRO A 226 -0.59 -11.14 2.99
CA PRO A 226 -0.29 -10.62 1.66
C PRO A 226 -1.02 -9.31 1.31
N LYS A 227 -2.27 -9.14 1.76
CA LYS A 227 -3.01 -7.87 1.59
C LYS A 227 -2.31 -6.72 2.32
N ALA A 228 -1.95 -6.92 3.58
CA ALA A 228 -1.23 -5.95 4.39
C ALA A 228 0.10 -5.55 3.73
N GLN A 229 0.89 -6.53 3.28
CA GLN A 229 2.16 -6.25 2.60
C GLN A 229 1.94 -5.48 1.29
N ALA A 230 0.90 -5.79 0.52
CA ALA A 230 0.59 -5.04 -0.70
C ALA A 230 0.17 -3.58 -0.41
N ILE A 231 -0.61 -3.32 0.65
CA ILE A 231 -0.97 -1.96 1.09
C ILE A 231 0.29 -1.16 1.47
N GLN A 232 1.16 -1.75 2.28
CA GLN A 232 2.44 -1.14 2.67
C GLN A 232 3.35 -0.89 1.46
N ASN A 233 3.38 -1.82 0.50
CA ASN A 233 4.15 -1.63 -0.73
C ASN A 233 3.58 -0.50 -1.60
N ILE A 234 2.26 -0.30 -1.66
CA ILE A 234 1.66 0.87 -2.33
C ILE A 234 2.18 2.17 -1.69
N SER A 235 2.17 2.23 -0.36
CA SER A 235 2.73 3.36 0.39
C SER A 235 4.20 3.60 0.04
N LEU A 236 5.04 2.56 0.08
CA LEU A 236 6.45 2.63 -0.28
C LEU A 236 6.65 3.16 -1.71
N MET A 237 5.85 2.68 -2.67
CA MET A 237 5.92 3.14 -4.07
C MET A 237 5.55 4.62 -4.22
N ILE A 238 4.55 5.10 -3.47
CA ILE A 238 4.19 6.52 -3.45
C ILE A 238 5.33 7.35 -2.84
N GLN A 239 5.82 6.97 -1.66
CA GLN A 239 6.91 7.67 -0.97
C GLN A 239 8.19 7.72 -1.80
N THR A 240 8.53 6.63 -2.48
CA THR A 240 9.66 6.56 -3.42
C THR A 240 9.45 7.50 -4.60
N TYR A 241 8.24 7.52 -5.17
CA TYR A 241 7.92 8.41 -6.29
C TYR A 241 8.01 9.89 -5.91
N ILE A 242 7.38 10.31 -4.81
CA ILE A 242 7.36 11.73 -4.41
C ILE A 242 8.77 12.24 -4.09
N THR A 243 9.64 11.39 -3.53
CA THR A 243 11.06 11.71 -3.30
C THR A 243 11.83 11.83 -4.62
N THR A 244 11.44 11.04 -5.64
CA THR A 244 12.08 11.01 -6.95
C THR A 244 11.60 12.14 -7.87
N LYS A 245 10.33 12.57 -7.73
CA LYS A 245 9.58 13.51 -8.57
C LYS A 245 10.34 14.78 -8.95
N PRO A 246 11.05 15.49 -8.03
CA PRO A 246 11.77 16.72 -8.38
C PRO A 246 12.83 16.52 -9.47
N ASN A 247 13.38 15.31 -9.60
CA ASN A 247 14.44 14.98 -10.55
C ASN A 247 13.91 14.38 -11.87
N ILE A 248 12.59 14.27 -12.03
CA ILE A 248 11.95 13.73 -13.24
C ILE A 248 11.79 14.86 -14.27
N ASN A 249 12.10 14.58 -15.53
CA ASN A 249 11.90 15.56 -16.61
C ASN A 249 10.42 16.00 -16.68
N PRO A 250 10.11 17.32 -16.65
CA PRO A 250 8.76 17.85 -16.71
C PRO A 250 7.88 17.33 -17.86
N LYS A 251 8.48 16.94 -18.99
CA LYS A 251 7.75 16.34 -20.12
C LYS A 251 7.05 15.03 -19.76
N PHE A 252 7.52 14.30 -18.76
CA PHE A 252 6.86 13.08 -18.27
C PHE A 252 5.44 13.35 -17.78
N PHE A 253 5.17 14.53 -17.23
CA PHE A 253 3.89 14.88 -16.63
C PHE A 253 2.84 15.36 -17.63
N ARG A 254 3.20 15.47 -18.93
CA ARG A 254 2.22 15.73 -19.98
C ARG A 254 1.28 14.55 -20.11
N VAL A 255 0.00 14.80 -19.93
CA VAL A 255 -1.09 13.84 -20.00
C VAL A 255 -1.20 13.38 -21.45
N GLY A 256 -0.80 12.13 -21.71
CA GLY A 256 -0.93 11.46 -23.00
C GLY A 256 -2.17 10.60 -23.09
N HIS A 257 -2.38 9.94 -24.23
CA HIS A 257 -3.52 9.04 -24.44
C HIS A 257 -3.58 7.95 -23.37
N THR A 258 -2.42 7.41 -22.97
CA THR A 258 -2.33 6.39 -21.91
C THR A 258 -3.00 6.83 -20.60
N VAL A 259 -2.71 8.04 -20.13
CA VAL A 259 -3.28 8.56 -18.87
C VAL A 259 -4.78 8.80 -19.05
N CYS A 260 -5.20 9.43 -20.16
CA CYS A 260 -6.61 9.69 -20.45
C CYS A 260 -7.45 8.41 -20.56
N SER A 261 -6.86 7.35 -21.12
CA SER A 261 -7.54 6.07 -21.36
C SER A 261 -7.63 5.18 -20.12
N ASP A 262 -6.87 5.47 -19.06
CA ASP A 262 -6.92 4.70 -17.82
C ASP A 262 -8.19 5.03 -17.03
N ILE A 263 -8.86 4.00 -16.54
CA ILE A 263 -10.19 4.12 -15.88
C ILE A 263 -10.18 5.05 -14.67
N SER A 264 -9.03 5.23 -14.03
CA SER A 264 -8.91 6.15 -12.89
C SER A 264 -9.04 7.62 -13.27
N PHE A 265 -8.87 7.96 -14.55
CA PHE A 265 -8.90 9.34 -15.06
C PHE A 265 -9.98 9.59 -16.12
N LYS A 266 -10.65 8.55 -16.65
CA LYS A 266 -11.70 8.70 -17.67
C LYS A 266 -12.82 9.68 -17.30
N THR A 267 -13.07 9.89 -16.02
CA THR A 267 -14.11 10.80 -15.50
C THR A 267 -13.56 12.19 -15.12
N LEU A 268 -12.29 12.48 -15.40
CA LEU A 268 -11.59 13.72 -15.04
C LEU A 268 -11.24 14.57 -16.27
N ILE A 269 -12.06 14.49 -17.32
CA ILE A 269 -11.77 15.10 -18.63
C ILE A 269 -11.47 16.60 -18.52
N ASP A 270 -12.22 17.31 -17.67
CA ASP A 270 -12.08 18.74 -17.48
C ASP A 270 -10.93 19.14 -16.51
N GLN A 271 -10.21 18.16 -15.95
CA GLN A 271 -9.15 18.37 -14.95
C GLN A 271 -7.75 17.97 -15.44
N PHE A 272 -7.59 17.64 -16.73
CA PHE A 272 -6.29 17.22 -17.27
C PHE A 272 -5.24 18.33 -17.22
N GLU A 273 -5.62 19.59 -17.45
CA GLU A 273 -4.70 20.73 -17.35
C GLU A 273 -4.19 20.91 -15.90
N ASP A 274 -5.07 20.73 -14.92
CA ASP A 274 -4.69 20.76 -13.51
C ASP A 274 -3.76 19.62 -13.12
N LEU A 275 -3.97 18.43 -13.68
CA LEU A 275 -3.10 17.27 -13.50
C LEU A 275 -1.70 17.51 -14.05
N GLU A 276 -1.58 18.14 -15.23
CA GLU A 276 -0.28 18.50 -15.81
C GLU A 276 0.41 19.58 -14.98
N ARG A 277 -0.32 20.63 -14.58
CA ARG A 277 0.20 21.76 -13.82
C ARG A 277 0.72 21.34 -12.45
N SER A 278 -0.07 20.55 -11.73
CA SER A 278 0.28 20.03 -10.40
C SER A 278 1.27 18.86 -10.45
N LYS A 279 1.44 18.21 -11.61
CA LYS A 279 2.28 17.04 -11.80
C LYS A 279 1.90 15.88 -10.86
N THR A 280 0.61 15.73 -10.55
CA THR A 280 0.11 14.80 -9.52
C THR A 280 -0.58 13.54 -10.05
N PHE A 281 -0.62 13.31 -11.36
CA PHE A 281 -1.42 12.21 -11.92
C PHE A 281 -1.06 10.85 -11.31
N TYR A 282 0.23 10.57 -11.10
CA TYR A 282 0.66 9.29 -10.53
C TYR A 282 0.21 9.15 -9.07
N GLU A 283 0.38 10.20 -8.25
CA GLU A 283 -0.08 10.25 -6.87
C GLU A 283 -1.59 10.04 -6.80
N GLN A 284 -2.36 10.72 -7.66
CA GLN A 284 -3.81 10.56 -7.74
C GLN A 284 -4.21 9.13 -8.10
N LYS A 285 -3.51 8.47 -9.04
CA LYS A 285 -3.74 7.06 -9.37
C LYS A 285 -3.55 6.17 -8.14
N CYS A 286 -2.42 6.33 -7.44
CA CYS A 286 -2.09 5.54 -6.28
C CYS A 286 -3.08 5.77 -5.13
N PHE A 287 -3.48 7.01 -4.86
CA PHE A 287 -4.47 7.31 -3.83
C PHE A 287 -5.86 6.81 -4.19
N ARG A 288 -6.24 6.80 -5.47
CA ARG A 288 -7.50 6.19 -5.89
C ARG A 288 -7.47 4.68 -5.73
N LEU A 289 -6.34 4.04 -6.03
CA LEU A 289 -6.15 2.62 -5.75
C LEU A 289 -6.28 2.33 -4.25
N LEU A 290 -5.54 3.05 -3.40
CA LEU A 290 -5.60 2.90 -1.93
C LEU A 290 -6.99 3.19 -1.37
N GLY A 291 -7.69 4.20 -1.89
CA GLY A 291 -9.07 4.52 -1.51
C GLY A 291 -10.07 3.44 -1.92
N ASN A 292 -9.93 2.85 -3.11
CA ASN A 292 -10.79 1.74 -3.53
C ASN A 292 -10.55 0.49 -2.66
N ILE A 293 -9.29 0.18 -2.35
CA ILE A 293 -8.93 -0.91 -1.43
C ILE A 293 -9.56 -0.65 -0.07
N TYR A 294 -9.44 0.55 0.47
CA TYR A 294 -10.06 0.92 1.73
C TYR A 294 -11.57 0.63 1.74
N VAL A 295 -12.31 1.09 0.74
CA VAL A 295 -13.77 0.86 0.64
C VAL A 295 -14.10 -0.63 0.57
N HIS A 296 -13.38 -1.42 -0.23
CA HIS A 296 -13.59 -2.86 -0.32
C HIS A 296 -13.36 -3.57 1.03
N LEU A 297 -12.31 -3.18 1.75
CA LEU A 297 -12.00 -3.74 3.07
C LEU A 297 -13.07 -3.38 4.12
N LEU A 298 -13.74 -2.24 3.97
CA LEU A 298 -14.90 -1.91 4.81
C LEU A 298 -16.07 -2.83 4.53
N ASP A 299 -16.41 -3.03 3.26
CA ASP A 299 -17.53 -3.89 2.85
C ASP A 299 -17.28 -5.35 3.28
N ASP A 300 -16.03 -5.81 3.24
CA ASP A 300 -15.61 -7.15 3.73
C ASP A 300 -15.45 -7.24 5.25
N SER A 301 -15.65 -6.14 6.00
CA SER A 301 -15.40 -6.07 7.45
C SER A 301 -13.95 -6.39 7.89
N GLU A 302 -12.97 -6.21 7.00
CA GLU A 302 -11.54 -6.32 7.28
C GLU A 302 -10.98 -5.01 7.87
N PHE A 303 -11.50 -4.61 9.04
CA PHE A 303 -11.24 -3.30 9.65
C PHE A 303 -9.77 -3.06 10.06
N ASP A 304 -9.03 -4.12 10.35
CA ASP A 304 -7.59 -4.08 10.62
C ASP A 304 -6.80 -3.63 9.38
N LEU A 305 -7.14 -4.15 8.20
CA LEU A 305 -6.53 -3.75 6.93
C LEU A 305 -7.03 -2.39 6.44
N ALA A 306 -8.30 -2.04 6.69
CA ALA A 306 -8.80 -0.70 6.41
C ALA A 306 -8.07 0.36 7.26
N SER A 307 -7.85 0.06 8.55
CA SER A 307 -7.03 0.88 9.45
C SER A 307 -5.59 1.03 8.93
N LEU A 308 -4.99 -0.04 8.40
CA LEU A 308 -3.66 0.02 7.78
C LEU A 308 -3.62 1.00 6.59
N CYS A 309 -4.66 1.08 5.76
CA CYS A 309 -4.70 2.05 4.67
C CYS A 309 -4.64 3.51 5.19
N ALA A 310 -5.34 3.80 6.29
CA ALA A 310 -5.32 5.13 6.92
C ALA A 310 -3.96 5.44 7.58
N SER A 311 -3.35 4.43 8.21
CA SER A 311 -1.98 4.51 8.74
C SER A 311 -0.98 4.86 7.63
N GLU A 312 -1.03 4.14 6.50
CA GLU A 312 -0.15 4.40 5.36
C GLU A 312 -0.40 5.77 4.72
N MET A 313 -1.65 6.25 4.69
CA MET A 313 -1.97 7.62 4.26
C MET A 313 -1.26 8.66 5.14
N SER A 314 -1.25 8.45 6.46
CA SER A 314 -0.54 9.31 7.41
C SER A 314 0.98 9.30 7.18
N ASN A 315 1.56 8.12 6.92
CA ASN A 315 2.99 7.96 6.60
C ASN A 315 3.39 8.71 5.31
N ILE A 316 2.56 8.61 4.27
CA ILE A 316 2.76 9.39 3.03
C ILE A 316 2.66 10.90 3.32
N GLY A 317 1.72 11.30 4.17
CA GLY A 317 1.55 12.67 4.65
C GLY A 317 2.81 13.20 5.33
N LEU A 318 3.39 12.46 6.27
CA LEU A 318 4.65 12.80 6.90
C LEU A 318 5.75 13.01 5.86
N LYS A 319 5.85 12.11 4.87
CA LYS A 319 6.85 12.26 3.81
C LYS A 319 6.64 13.51 2.95
N ALA A 320 5.39 13.87 2.65
CA ALA A 320 5.05 15.10 1.94
C ALA A 320 5.42 16.36 2.76
N ILE A 321 5.24 16.31 4.09
CA ILE A 321 5.65 17.39 5.01
C ILE A 321 7.17 17.58 4.97
N GLU A 322 7.94 16.49 5.08
CA GLU A 322 9.42 16.52 5.00
C GLU A 322 9.92 17.14 3.68
N LEU A 323 9.22 16.85 2.57
CA LEU A 323 9.54 17.37 1.24
C LEU A 323 9.00 18.78 0.98
N LYS A 324 8.22 19.35 1.90
CA LYS A 324 7.53 20.64 1.78
C LYS A 324 6.63 20.74 0.54
N ASP A 325 5.98 19.64 0.14
CA ASP A 325 5.08 19.60 -1.01
C ASP A 325 3.63 19.96 -0.60
N ASP A 326 3.32 21.26 -0.55
CA ASP A 326 2.00 21.76 -0.15
C ASP A 326 0.86 21.23 -1.03
N GLN A 327 1.08 21.09 -2.33
CA GLN A 327 0.06 20.57 -3.25
C GLN A 327 -0.29 19.11 -2.93
N LEU A 328 0.71 18.30 -2.58
CA LEU A 328 0.48 16.93 -2.17
C LEU A 328 -0.25 16.85 -0.82
N LEU A 329 0.02 17.77 0.12
CA LEU A 329 -0.69 17.83 1.40
C LEU A 329 -2.19 18.08 1.19
N GLU A 330 -2.57 19.02 0.33
CA GLU A 330 -3.98 19.27 -0.03
C GLU A 330 -4.64 18.00 -0.59
N VAL A 331 -3.94 17.27 -1.48
CA VAL A 331 -4.44 16.00 -2.02
C VAL A 331 -4.65 14.98 -0.89
N ILE A 332 -3.71 14.86 0.06
CA ILE A 332 -3.80 13.91 1.18
C ILE A 332 -4.96 14.25 2.11
N ILE A 333 -5.19 15.53 2.40
CA ILE A 333 -6.35 16.01 3.19
C ILE A 333 -7.65 15.59 2.51
N VAL A 334 -7.77 15.81 1.20
CA VAL A 334 -8.94 15.36 0.42
C VAL A 334 -9.11 13.84 0.50
N ARG A 335 -8.03 13.06 0.54
CA ARG A 335 -8.12 11.59 0.68
C ARG A 335 -8.58 11.16 2.05
N PHE A 336 -8.09 11.76 3.14
CA PHE A 336 -8.62 11.51 4.48
C PHE A 336 -10.12 11.84 4.55
N ASN A 337 -10.53 12.99 4.00
CA ASN A 337 -11.95 13.38 3.95
C ASN A 337 -12.78 12.35 3.15
N THR A 338 -12.27 11.88 2.03
CA THR A 338 -12.93 10.83 1.24
C THR A 338 -13.10 9.54 2.07
N MET A 339 -12.05 9.11 2.78
CA MET A 339 -12.11 7.93 3.67
C MET A 339 -13.14 8.14 4.78
N PHE A 340 -13.19 9.32 5.40
CA PHE A 340 -14.19 9.65 6.44
C PHE A 340 -15.62 9.54 5.91
N ARG A 341 -15.89 10.09 4.72
CA ARG A 341 -17.20 9.99 4.09
C ARG A 341 -17.65 8.54 3.89
N PHE A 342 -16.76 7.67 3.40
CA PHE A 342 -17.08 6.26 3.20
C PHE A 342 -17.22 5.51 4.54
N ALA A 343 -16.32 5.76 5.49
CA ALA A 343 -16.37 5.20 6.83
C ALA A 343 -17.66 5.57 7.55
N LEU A 344 -18.12 6.82 7.42
CA LEU A 344 -19.35 7.33 8.01
C LEU A 344 -20.55 6.65 7.39
N LYS A 345 -20.65 6.63 6.05
CA LYS A 345 -21.73 5.94 5.34
C LYS A 345 -21.83 4.46 5.76
N HIS A 346 -20.70 3.77 5.84
CA HIS A 346 -20.65 2.38 6.29
C HIS A 346 -21.10 2.26 7.76
N GLY A 347 -20.51 3.06 8.65
CA GLY A 347 -20.79 3.02 10.08
C GLY A 347 -22.25 3.31 10.42
N VAL A 348 -22.87 4.27 9.74
CA VAL A 348 -24.30 4.58 9.90
C VAL A 348 -25.17 3.43 9.40
N LYS A 349 -24.89 2.88 8.22
CA LYS A 349 -25.69 1.81 7.61
C LYS A 349 -25.65 0.51 8.43
N HIS A 350 -24.50 0.20 9.03
CA HIS A 350 -24.26 -1.07 9.72
C HIS A 350 -24.21 -0.94 11.24
N ASN A 351 -24.37 0.28 11.78
CA ASN A 351 -24.14 0.61 13.20
C ASN A 351 -22.78 0.11 13.73
N GLU A 352 -21.75 0.23 12.89
CA GLU A 352 -20.40 -0.31 13.12
C GLU A 352 -19.36 0.82 13.08
N ALA A 353 -18.91 1.23 14.27
CA ALA A 353 -18.09 2.42 14.47
C ALA A 353 -16.57 2.15 14.47
N ARG A 354 -16.11 0.89 14.53
CA ARG A 354 -14.67 0.57 14.71
C ARG A 354 -13.75 1.21 13.69
N ASN A 355 -14.19 1.28 12.43
CA ASN A 355 -13.37 1.91 11.40
C ASN A 355 -13.33 3.45 11.49
N LEU A 356 -14.44 4.11 11.86
CA LEU A 356 -14.44 5.55 12.13
C LEU A 356 -13.56 5.89 13.33
N TYR A 357 -13.60 5.03 14.36
CA TYR A 357 -12.64 5.04 15.44
C TYR A 357 -11.25 4.99 14.80
N ASN A 358 -10.77 3.88 14.26
CA ASN A 358 -9.40 3.77 13.74
C ASN A 358 -8.97 4.90 12.77
N LEU A 359 -9.85 5.34 11.87
CA LEU A 359 -9.58 6.45 10.94
C LEU A 359 -9.30 7.78 11.66
N ALA A 360 -10.10 8.16 12.66
CA ALA A 360 -9.89 9.39 13.41
C ALA A 360 -8.53 9.43 14.12
N PHE A 361 -8.05 8.28 14.59
CA PHE A 361 -6.73 8.17 15.21
C PHE A 361 -5.59 8.42 14.25
N HIS A 362 -5.67 7.86 13.04
CA HIS A 362 -4.64 8.05 12.01
C HIS A 362 -4.69 9.45 11.41
N TYR A 363 -5.89 10.03 11.27
CA TYR A 363 -6.00 11.42 10.81
C TYR A 363 -5.44 12.40 11.84
N ARG A 364 -5.70 12.17 13.14
CA ARG A 364 -5.02 12.93 14.21
C ARG A 364 -3.50 12.78 14.12
N ALA A 365 -2.97 11.58 13.96
CA ALA A 365 -1.52 11.38 13.82
C ALA A 365 -0.94 12.20 12.65
N PHE A 366 -1.66 12.29 11.53
CA PHE A 366 -1.29 13.17 10.42
C PHE A 366 -1.34 14.67 10.81
N ILE A 367 -2.39 15.11 11.53
CA ILE A 367 -2.50 16.50 12.02
C ILE A 367 -1.37 16.83 13.00
N GLU A 368 -0.98 15.91 13.88
CA GLU A 368 0.14 16.10 14.80
C GLU A 368 1.46 16.30 14.05
N ASN A 369 1.68 15.57 12.96
CA ASN A 369 2.84 15.79 12.09
C ASN A 369 2.81 17.19 11.46
N LEU A 370 1.64 17.67 11.01
CA LEU A 370 1.48 19.04 10.50
C LEU A 370 1.78 20.09 11.60
N VAL A 371 1.30 19.85 12.82
CA VAL A 371 1.51 20.75 13.97
C VAL A 371 3.00 20.84 14.33
N THR A 372 3.67 19.69 14.42
CA THR A 372 5.10 19.59 14.76
C THR A 372 5.99 20.26 13.73
N HIS A 373 5.57 20.31 12.47
CA HIS A 373 6.31 20.97 11.38
C HIS A 373 5.78 22.38 11.05
N HIS A 374 4.99 22.98 11.95
CA HIS A 374 4.44 24.34 11.81
C HIS A 374 3.69 24.60 10.49
N ARG A 375 2.94 23.61 9.99
CA ARG A 375 2.12 23.74 8.77
C ARG A 375 0.74 24.32 9.11
N LEU A 376 0.73 25.56 9.60
CA LEU A 376 -0.44 26.23 10.21
C LEU A 376 -1.74 26.08 9.39
N HIS A 377 -1.71 26.42 8.09
CA HIS A 377 -2.88 26.38 7.22
C HIS A 377 -3.48 24.96 7.14
N HIS A 378 -2.66 23.97 6.79
CA HIS A 378 -3.07 22.58 6.66
C HIS A 378 -3.52 21.96 8.00
N SER A 379 -2.87 22.34 9.12
CA SER A 379 -3.29 21.91 10.46
C SER A 379 -4.68 22.43 10.80
N TRP A 380 -4.93 23.73 10.58
CA TRP A 380 -6.24 24.34 10.82
C TRP A 380 -7.31 23.72 9.94
N GLN A 381 -7.05 23.60 8.63
CA GLN A 381 -7.99 23.02 7.67
C GLN A 381 -8.33 21.57 8.02
N SER A 382 -7.34 20.77 8.42
CA SER A 382 -7.56 19.38 8.82
C SER A 382 -8.33 19.26 10.14
N PHE A 383 -8.06 20.15 11.09
CA PHE A 383 -8.79 20.23 12.36
C PHE A 383 -10.26 20.61 12.15
N TYR A 384 -10.52 21.57 11.25
CA TYR A 384 -11.85 21.97 10.80
C TYR A 384 -12.62 20.79 10.20
N TYR A 385 -11.99 20.01 9.31
CA TYR A 385 -12.66 18.84 8.71
C TYR A 385 -12.92 17.73 9.72
N LEU A 386 -11.99 17.49 10.64
CA LEU A 386 -12.19 16.53 11.72
C LEU A 386 -13.43 16.89 12.55
N ARG A 387 -13.63 18.17 12.87
CA ARG A 387 -14.83 18.68 13.53
C ARG A 387 -16.09 18.50 12.67
N LEU A 388 -16.03 18.80 11.38
CA LEU A 388 -17.15 18.64 10.45
C LEU A 388 -17.66 17.19 10.43
N TYR A 389 -16.76 16.20 10.35
CA TYR A 389 -17.18 14.79 10.44
C TYR A 389 -17.69 14.38 11.83
N GLY A 390 -17.22 15.03 12.90
CA GLY A 390 -17.83 14.92 14.22
C GLY A 390 -19.28 15.40 14.24
N ASN A 391 -19.57 16.55 13.62
CA ASN A 391 -20.94 17.06 13.48
C ASN A 391 -21.82 16.12 12.62
N GLU A 392 -21.32 15.61 11.51
CA GLU A 392 -22.07 14.66 10.68
C GLU A 392 -22.38 13.37 11.46
N ALA A 393 -21.41 12.83 12.20
CA ALA A 393 -21.63 11.67 13.07
C ALA A 393 -22.69 11.96 14.14
N TYR A 394 -22.68 13.14 14.76
CA TYR A 394 -23.71 13.55 15.71
C TYR A 394 -25.10 13.55 15.06
N GLY A 395 -25.23 14.13 13.85
CA GLY A 395 -26.48 14.16 13.10
C GLY A 395 -27.07 12.77 12.83
N TYR A 396 -26.21 11.78 12.59
CA TYR A 396 -26.63 10.38 12.40
C TYR A 396 -26.85 9.60 13.70
N GLY A 397 -26.47 10.12 14.86
CA GLY A 397 -26.54 9.43 16.16
C GLY A 397 -27.93 8.91 16.52
N ARG A 398 -29.00 9.59 16.08
CA ARG A 398 -30.38 9.13 16.27
C ARG A 398 -30.69 7.83 15.54
N ASN A 399 -30.13 7.65 14.35
CA ASN A 399 -30.34 6.48 13.50
C ASN A 399 -29.32 5.36 13.78
N SER A 400 -28.12 5.73 14.23
CA SER A 400 -27.03 4.82 14.57
C SER A 400 -26.37 5.28 15.86
N SER A 401 -26.74 4.66 16.98
CA SER A 401 -26.30 5.06 18.32
C SER A 401 -24.78 4.99 18.50
N ALA A 402 -24.10 4.12 17.75
CA ALA A 402 -22.65 4.01 17.74
C ALA A 402 -21.96 5.31 17.27
N MET A 403 -22.65 6.18 16.51
CA MET A 403 -22.09 7.44 16.05
C MET A 403 -21.91 8.46 17.18
N TYR A 404 -22.71 8.43 18.25
CA TYR A 404 -22.47 9.30 19.41
C TYR A 404 -21.11 9.02 20.07
N PHE A 405 -20.70 7.74 20.13
CA PHE A 405 -19.36 7.38 20.56
C PHE A 405 -18.28 7.94 19.62
N ILE A 406 -18.54 7.98 18.30
CA ILE A 406 -17.59 8.60 17.36
C ILE A 406 -17.44 10.10 17.59
N VAL A 407 -18.49 10.81 17.99
CA VAL A 407 -18.38 12.22 18.39
C VAL A 407 -17.41 12.38 19.58
N ASP A 408 -17.50 11.49 20.59
CA ASP A 408 -16.57 11.49 21.71
C ASP A 408 -15.12 11.19 21.27
N VAL A 409 -14.96 10.27 20.32
CA VAL A 409 -13.65 9.93 19.76
C VAL A 409 -13.05 11.12 19.04
N VAL A 410 -13.81 11.79 18.18
CA VAL A 410 -13.37 13.00 17.48
C VAL A 410 -12.98 14.08 18.48
N ALA A 411 -13.83 14.36 19.46
CA ALA A 411 -13.55 15.32 20.54
C ALA A 411 -12.25 14.99 21.29
N ALA A 412 -11.98 13.73 21.55
CA ALA A 412 -10.80 13.30 22.27
C ALA A 412 -9.53 13.40 21.42
N GLU A 413 -9.61 13.13 20.12
CA GLU A 413 -8.49 13.37 19.21
C GLU A 413 -8.21 14.87 19.04
N MET A 414 -9.25 15.71 18.93
CA MET A 414 -9.13 17.18 18.91
C MET A 414 -8.50 17.72 20.19
N LYS A 415 -8.88 17.20 21.36
CA LYS A 415 -8.25 17.51 22.66
C LYS A 415 -6.73 17.26 22.62
N LYS A 416 -6.29 16.11 22.10
CA LYS A 416 -4.85 15.79 22.01
C LYS A 416 -4.10 16.77 21.10
N ILE A 417 -4.71 17.16 19.98
CA ILE A 417 -4.12 18.16 19.08
C ILE A 417 -4.00 19.51 19.77
N LEU A 418 -5.02 19.97 20.50
CA LEU A 418 -4.98 21.23 21.25
C LEU A 418 -3.88 21.25 22.32
N VAL A 419 -3.73 20.15 23.06
CA VAL A 419 -2.63 19.97 24.02
C VAL A 419 -1.27 20.05 23.30
N LEU A 420 -1.12 19.38 22.14
CA LEU A 420 0.12 19.44 21.37
C LEU A 420 0.42 20.85 20.84
N VAL A 421 -0.58 21.55 20.29
CA VAL A 421 -0.45 22.92 19.78
C VAL A 421 0.03 23.86 20.89
N HIS A 422 -0.50 23.69 22.12
CA HIS A 422 -0.05 24.43 23.29
C HIS A 422 1.42 24.11 23.64
N GLN A 423 1.79 22.82 23.67
CA GLN A 423 3.16 22.37 23.94
C GLN A 423 4.16 22.85 22.88
N GLN A 424 3.73 22.98 21.63
CA GLN A 424 4.50 23.54 20.51
C GLN A 424 4.52 25.09 20.51
N GLN A 425 3.95 25.73 21.52
CA GLN A 425 3.98 27.19 21.73
C GLN A 425 3.45 27.99 20.53
N TRP A 426 2.43 27.48 19.85
CA TRP A 426 1.76 28.25 18.80
C TRP A 426 1.11 29.50 19.39
N SER A 427 0.90 30.53 18.57
CA SER A 427 0.26 31.78 19.01
C SER A 427 -1.10 31.52 19.67
N GLU A 428 -1.41 32.25 20.74
CA GLU A 428 -2.68 32.10 21.46
C GLU A 428 -3.90 32.36 20.57
N GLU A 429 -3.80 33.24 19.57
CA GLU A 429 -4.87 33.49 18.61
C GLU A 429 -5.28 32.22 17.86
N ILE A 430 -4.31 31.49 17.29
CA ILE A 430 -4.55 30.21 16.61
C ILE A 430 -5.07 29.17 17.59
N GLN A 431 -4.52 29.10 18.80
CA GLN A 431 -5.03 28.18 19.84
C GLN A 431 -6.51 28.47 20.16
N LYS A 432 -6.90 29.75 20.28
CA LYS A 432 -8.29 30.17 20.54
C LYS A 432 -9.21 29.81 19.38
N GLN A 433 -8.76 29.97 18.13
CA GLN A 433 -9.51 29.55 16.94
C GLN A 433 -9.76 28.03 16.93
N LEU A 434 -8.72 27.23 17.16
CA LEU A 434 -8.85 25.76 17.21
C LEU A 434 -9.70 25.31 18.41
N LEU A 435 -9.60 25.99 19.56
CA LEU A 435 -10.49 25.72 20.69
C LEU A 435 -11.95 25.97 20.30
N GLY A 436 -12.24 27.09 19.63
CA GLY A 436 -13.57 27.42 19.13
C GLY A 436 -14.15 26.31 18.26
N GLU A 437 -13.35 25.74 17.35
CA GLU A 437 -13.76 24.59 16.55
C GLU A 437 -14.13 23.38 17.43
N MET A 438 -13.30 23.01 18.42
CA MET A 438 -13.61 21.89 19.33
C MET A 438 -14.90 22.10 20.13
N LEU A 439 -15.21 23.34 20.54
CA LEU A 439 -16.45 23.63 21.27
C LEU A 439 -17.71 23.43 20.41
N LEU A 440 -17.58 23.42 19.09
CA LEU A 440 -18.70 23.20 18.16
C LEU A 440 -18.90 21.75 17.73
N VAL A 441 -18.09 20.79 18.20
CA VAL A 441 -18.11 19.40 17.70
C VAL A 441 -19.44 18.67 17.96
N ASP A 442 -20.16 19.00 19.04
CA ASP A 442 -21.46 18.45 19.38
C ASP A 442 -22.64 19.38 19.04
N ARG A 443 -22.38 20.48 18.33
CA ARG A 443 -23.36 21.49 17.89
C ARG A 443 -23.43 21.55 16.35
N PRO A 444 -24.13 20.63 15.67
CA PRO A 444 -24.24 20.67 14.21
C PRO A 444 -25.05 21.90 13.73
N PRO A 445 -24.63 22.56 12.64
CA PRO A 445 -25.25 23.81 12.16
C PRO A 445 -26.67 23.64 11.57
N GLU A 446 -27.07 22.41 11.19
CA GLU A 446 -28.33 22.13 10.49
C GLU A 446 -29.46 21.62 11.40
N ILE A 447 -29.23 21.45 12.72
CA ILE A 447 -30.31 21.07 13.63
C ILE A 447 -31.05 22.33 14.06
N GLU A 448 -32.21 22.57 13.44
CA GLU A 448 -33.15 23.61 13.86
C GLU A 448 -33.46 23.48 15.35
N THR A 449 -33.26 24.58 16.08
CA THR A 449 -33.48 24.74 17.52
C THR A 449 -34.92 24.54 17.98
N ASP A 450 -35.87 24.35 17.05
CA ASP A 450 -37.32 24.31 17.33
C ASP A 450 -37.83 22.95 17.84
N ASN A 451 -37.04 21.87 17.74
CA ASN A 451 -37.39 20.59 18.36
C ASN A 451 -36.74 20.45 19.75
N SER A 452 -37.18 21.31 20.67
CA SER A 452 -36.73 21.44 22.07
C SER A 452 -36.90 20.21 22.97
N ASN A 453 -37.34 19.06 22.45
CA ASN A 453 -37.54 17.84 23.23
C ASN A 453 -36.37 16.84 23.17
N GLN A 454 -35.28 17.12 22.45
CA GLN A 454 -34.25 16.12 22.16
C GLN A 454 -32.80 16.63 22.21
N ALA A 455 -32.46 17.43 23.22
CA ALA A 455 -31.06 17.73 23.50
C ALA A 455 -30.39 16.54 24.17
N HIS A 456 -29.96 15.55 23.37
CA HIS A 456 -28.87 14.67 23.78
C HIS A 456 -27.59 15.49 23.79
N LEU A 457 -27.41 16.26 24.86
CA LEU A 457 -26.10 16.81 25.18
C LEU A 457 -25.15 15.63 25.32
N ASN A 458 -24.09 15.58 24.51
CA ASN A 458 -23.19 14.45 24.53
C ASN A 458 -22.32 14.50 25.80
N SER A 459 -22.58 13.62 26.77
CA SER A 459 -21.88 13.63 28.06
C SER A 459 -20.38 13.32 27.91
N GLY A 460 -19.99 12.57 26.88
CA GLY A 460 -18.59 12.28 26.60
C GLY A 460 -17.81 13.52 26.14
N VAL A 461 -18.37 14.31 25.21
CA VAL A 461 -17.78 15.58 24.75
C VAL A 461 -17.58 16.55 25.92
N ARG A 462 -18.58 16.75 26.77
CA ARG A 462 -18.45 17.61 27.96
C ARG A 462 -17.37 17.11 28.92
N THR A 463 -17.25 15.79 29.10
CA THR A 463 -16.16 15.18 29.88
C THR A 463 -14.79 15.55 29.29
N LEU A 464 -14.65 15.53 27.97
CA LEU A 464 -13.40 15.83 27.27
C LEU A 464 -13.06 17.33 27.24
N GLN A 465 -14.07 18.20 27.15
CA GLN A 465 -13.91 19.65 27.31
C GLN A 465 -13.46 20.00 28.73
N ILE A 466 -14.05 19.39 29.77
CA ILE A 466 -13.59 19.54 31.15
C ILE A 466 -12.16 19.03 31.29
N CYS A 467 -11.80 17.86 30.74
CA CYS A 467 -10.42 17.38 30.72
C CYS A 467 -9.44 18.41 30.13
N LEU A 468 -9.84 19.10 29.06
CA LEU A 468 -9.03 20.14 28.43
C LEU A 468 -8.94 21.40 29.30
N ALA A 469 -10.04 21.80 29.95
CA ALA A 469 -10.04 22.90 30.92
C ALA A 469 -9.10 22.62 32.11
N LEU A 470 -9.09 21.39 32.62
CA LEU A 470 -8.16 20.98 33.69
C LEU A 470 -6.70 21.09 33.25
N PHE A 471 -6.40 20.75 31.98
CA PHE A 471 -5.09 20.97 31.40
C PHE A 471 -4.74 22.46 31.34
N TYR A 472 -5.58 23.30 30.74
CA TYR A 472 -5.29 24.74 30.66
C TYR A 472 -5.21 25.42 32.02
N LEU A 473 -5.95 24.94 33.01
CA LEU A 473 -5.87 25.47 34.38
C LEU A 473 -4.51 25.17 35.02
N LYS A 474 -3.98 23.97 34.80
CA LYS A 474 -2.62 23.60 35.21
C LYS A 474 -1.55 24.45 34.53
N GLU A 475 -1.74 24.74 33.24
CA GLU A 475 -0.88 25.62 32.45
C GLU A 475 -1.16 27.13 32.68
N GLN A 476 -2.02 27.47 33.65
CA GLN A 476 -2.39 28.85 34.03
C GLN A 476 -2.97 29.69 32.87
N LYS A 477 -3.62 29.03 31.91
CA LYS A 477 -4.29 29.63 30.76
C LYS A 477 -5.76 29.91 31.03
N TYR A 478 -6.04 30.81 31.96
CA TYR A 478 -7.39 31.13 32.44
C TYR A 478 -8.36 31.56 31.34
N ASP A 479 -7.92 32.36 30.36
CA ASP A 479 -8.73 32.75 29.20
C ASP A 479 -9.35 31.56 28.47
N PHE A 480 -8.58 30.49 28.28
CA PHE A 480 -9.04 29.28 27.59
C PHE A 480 -10.02 28.48 28.46
N VAL A 481 -9.78 28.46 29.77
CA VAL A 481 -10.69 27.84 30.74
C VAL A 481 -12.03 28.59 30.75
N ASP A 482 -12.01 29.92 30.73
CA ASP A 482 -13.20 30.75 30.68
C ASP A 482 -14.01 30.52 29.40
N CYS A 483 -13.37 30.37 28.23
CA CYS A 483 -14.05 29.99 26.98
C CYS A 483 -14.77 28.65 27.10
N ILE A 484 -14.14 27.64 27.71
CA ILE A 484 -14.74 26.31 27.91
C ILE A 484 -15.89 26.38 28.92
N ILE A 485 -15.72 27.13 30.02
CA ILE A 485 -16.77 27.31 31.02
C ILE A 485 -17.98 28.01 30.39
N ALA A 486 -17.78 29.07 29.62
CA ALA A 486 -18.86 29.77 28.93
C ALA A 486 -19.67 28.81 28.03
N ASP A 487 -19.00 27.98 27.22
CA ASP A 487 -19.65 26.98 26.38
C ASP A 487 -20.45 25.94 27.18
N ILE A 488 -19.90 25.47 28.31
CA ILE A 488 -20.60 24.51 29.20
C ILE A 488 -21.82 25.15 29.86
N LEU A 489 -21.74 26.43 30.24
CA LEU A 489 -22.85 27.13 30.90
C LEU A 489 -24.07 27.32 29.99
N ASP A 490 -23.91 27.31 28.67
CA ASP A 490 -25.03 27.31 27.72
C ASP A 490 -25.99 26.13 27.95
N ASP A 491 -25.47 24.99 28.44
CA ASP A 491 -26.26 23.78 28.71
C ASP A 491 -27.35 24.02 29.77
N ILE A 492 -27.21 25.04 30.61
CA ILE A 492 -28.19 25.40 31.64
C ILE A 492 -29.53 25.78 31.00
N ALA A 493 -29.51 26.48 29.86
CA ALA A 493 -30.73 26.88 29.16
C ALA A 493 -31.57 25.67 28.74
N VAL A 494 -30.93 24.52 28.56
CA VAL A 494 -31.54 23.27 28.11
C VAL A 494 -31.87 22.32 29.27
N LEU A 495 -30.97 22.19 30.25
CA LEU A 495 -31.10 21.23 31.35
C LEU A 495 -31.82 21.79 32.59
N GLY A 496 -31.76 23.10 32.80
CA GLY A 496 -32.07 23.73 34.08
C GLY A 496 -30.98 23.56 35.14
N ASP A 497 -30.94 24.48 36.11
CA ASP A 497 -29.81 24.64 37.05
C ASP A 497 -29.52 23.37 37.87
N LYS A 498 -30.55 22.71 38.41
CA LYS A 498 -30.39 21.54 39.27
C LYS A 498 -29.81 20.34 38.50
N ALA A 499 -30.33 20.05 37.31
CA ALA A 499 -29.88 18.92 36.50
C ALA A 499 -28.48 19.17 35.93
N PHE A 500 -28.19 20.43 35.57
CA PHE A 500 -26.86 20.86 35.16
C PHE A 500 -25.81 20.60 36.26
N ARG A 501 -26.02 21.12 37.48
CA ARG A 501 -25.07 20.93 38.60
C ARG A 501 -24.80 19.46 38.91
N GLN A 502 -25.87 18.65 39.00
CA GLN A 502 -25.73 17.20 39.21
C GLN A 502 -24.93 16.49 38.12
N ARG A 503 -25.04 16.95 36.87
CA ARG A 503 -24.32 16.37 35.75
C ARG A 503 -22.84 16.73 35.76
N ILE A 504 -22.51 17.98 36.08
CA ILE A 504 -21.12 18.41 36.23
C ILE A 504 -20.45 17.63 37.36
N GLU A 505 -21.10 17.51 38.52
CA GLU A 505 -20.61 16.71 39.65
C GLU A 505 -20.31 15.26 39.25
N LYS A 506 -21.28 14.58 38.62
CA LYS A 506 -21.09 13.20 38.11
C LYS A 506 -19.94 13.10 37.12
N THR A 507 -19.77 14.10 36.25
CA THR A 507 -18.69 14.13 35.26
C THR A 507 -17.34 14.27 35.96
N CYS A 508 -17.22 15.17 36.94
CA CYS A 508 -16.02 15.33 37.75
C CYS A 508 -15.72 14.07 38.59
N ASP A 509 -16.72 13.40 39.15
CA ASP A 509 -16.55 12.14 39.88
C ASP A 509 -16.02 11.02 38.98
N ARG A 510 -16.56 10.90 37.76
CA ARG A 510 -16.04 9.97 36.75
C ARG A 510 -14.58 10.28 36.42
N LEU A 511 -14.22 11.56 36.27
CA LEU A 511 -12.83 11.96 36.00
C LEU A 511 -11.89 11.60 37.15
N ARG A 512 -12.32 11.75 38.41
CA ARG A 512 -11.55 11.34 39.60
C ARG A 512 -11.29 9.83 39.62
N ALA A 513 -12.29 9.03 39.26
CA ALA A 513 -12.18 7.57 39.26
C ALA A 513 -11.45 7.01 38.03
N SER A 514 -11.33 7.78 36.95
CA SER A 514 -10.77 7.32 35.69
C SER A 514 -9.28 7.01 35.78
N GLN A 515 -8.88 5.84 35.28
CA GLN A 515 -7.49 5.41 35.18
C GLN A 515 -6.93 5.59 33.75
N PRO A 516 -5.60 5.67 33.55
CA PRO A 516 -5.00 5.84 32.23
C PRO A 516 -5.34 4.70 31.26
N LYS A 517 -5.51 3.49 31.80
CA LYS A 517 -5.84 2.28 31.05
C LYS A 517 -7.27 1.85 31.31
N PHE A 518 -7.93 1.38 30.26
CA PHE A 518 -9.22 0.71 30.29
C PHE A 518 -9.02 -0.81 30.48
N TRP A 519 -10.05 -1.53 30.91
CA TRP A 519 -9.96 -2.97 31.15
C TRP A 519 -10.10 -3.82 29.89
N GLU A 520 -10.58 -3.23 28.79
CA GLU A 520 -10.65 -3.86 27.46
C GLU A 520 -9.43 -3.48 26.61
N ASP A 521 -8.96 -4.43 25.81
CA ASP A 521 -8.04 -4.16 24.72
C ASP A 521 -8.84 -3.84 23.45
N THR A 522 -8.39 -2.83 22.72
CA THR A 522 -9.03 -2.38 21.48
C THR A 522 -8.00 -2.40 20.35
N ASP A 523 -8.44 -2.14 19.11
CA ASP A 523 -7.53 -1.99 17.97
C ASP A 523 -6.43 -0.92 18.18
N ARG A 524 -6.59 -0.05 19.17
CA ARG A 524 -5.64 1.01 19.56
C ARG A 524 -4.98 0.77 20.92
N GLY A 525 -5.03 -0.45 21.45
CA GLY A 525 -4.60 -0.79 22.80
C GLY A 525 -5.67 -0.49 23.86
N ASN A 526 -5.25 -0.25 25.09
CA ASN A 526 -6.15 -0.06 26.24
C ASN A 526 -6.19 1.38 26.78
N ALA A 527 -5.91 2.40 25.96
CA ALA A 527 -5.92 3.79 26.41
C ALA A 527 -7.34 4.28 26.73
N ASN A 528 -7.55 4.85 27.92
CA ASN A 528 -8.84 5.41 28.31
C ASN A 528 -9.03 6.83 27.72
N LEU A 529 -10.01 6.97 26.83
CA LEU A 529 -10.35 8.24 26.16
C LEU A 529 -10.63 9.40 27.12
N TYR A 530 -11.28 9.09 28.23
CA TYR A 530 -11.80 10.05 29.21
C TYR A 530 -10.80 10.34 30.34
N TYR A 531 -9.62 9.73 30.33
CA TYR A 531 -8.60 9.97 31.33
C TYR A 531 -7.97 11.37 31.18
N THR A 532 -7.62 11.95 32.32
CA THR A 532 -6.79 13.16 32.44
C THR A 532 -5.78 12.98 33.56
N PRO A 533 -4.50 13.35 33.36
CA PRO A 533 -3.51 13.35 34.43
C PRO A 533 -3.69 14.53 35.41
N ASN A 534 -4.58 15.48 35.12
CA ASN A 534 -4.75 16.73 35.87
C ASN A 534 -5.97 16.69 36.81
N GLN A 535 -6.18 15.55 37.48
CA GLN A 535 -7.31 15.35 38.40
C GLN A 535 -7.27 16.29 39.61
N ASP A 536 -6.08 16.75 40.00
CA ASP A 536 -5.84 17.74 41.04
C ASP A 536 -6.50 19.10 40.74
N GLN A 537 -6.70 19.43 39.46
CA GLN A 537 -7.32 20.68 39.01
C GLN A 537 -8.86 20.66 39.06
N ILE A 538 -9.49 19.53 39.40
CA ILE A 538 -10.95 19.41 39.41
C ILE A 538 -11.60 20.36 40.44
N LYS A 539 -11.01 20.47 41.63
CA LYS A 539 -11.51 21.40 42.66
C LYS A 539 -11.38 22.87 42.21
N PRO A 540 -10.20 23.34 41.76
CA PRO A 540 -10.05 24.66 41.15
C PRO A 540 -11.04 24.96 40.02
N PHE A 541 -11.27 23.99 39.12
CA PHE A 541 -12.23 24.14 38.02
C PHE A 541 -13.66 24.38 38.52
N LEU A 542 -14.13 23.58 39.49
CA LEU A 542 -15.47 23.73 40.07
C LEU A 542 -15.64 25.10 40.76
N MET A 543 -14.63 25.58 41.47
CA MET A 543 -14.68 26.91 42.10
C MET A 543 -14.83 28.04 41.06
N LEU A 544 -14.14 27.92 39.92
CA LEU A 544 -14.25 28.91 38.84
C LEU A 544 -15.63 28.84 38.17
N LEU A 545 -16.15 27.63 37.94
CA LEU A 545 -17.49 27.43 37.40
C LEU A 545 -18.57 28.03 38.33
N ASP A 546 -18.49 27.77 39.64
CA ASP A 546 -19.42 28.31 40.63
C ASP A 546 -19.36 29.84 40.71
N LYS A 547 -18.16 30.42 40.59
CA LYS A 547 -17.99 31.87 40.52
C LYS A 547 -18.72 32.46 39.30
N ARG A 548 -18.58 31.83 38.11
CA ARG A 548 -19.26 32.27 36.88
C ARG A 548 -20.78 32.09 36.96
N LEU A 549 -21.26 31.03 37.61
CA LEU A 549 -22.69 30.84 37.89
C LEU A 549 -23.25 31.97 38.76
N ALA A 550 -22.54 32.33 39.83
CA ALA A 550 -22.94 33.42 40.71
C ALA A 550 -22.97 34.78 39.98
N GLU A 551 -22.01 35.04 39.07
CA GLU A 551 -21.98 36.24 38.22
C GLU A 551 -23.18 36.32 37.25
N LEU A 552 -23.74 35.17 36.84
CA LEU A 552 -24.94 35.08 36.00
C LEU A 552 -26.26 35.14 36.80
N GLY A 553 -26.20 35.26 38.13
CA GLY A 553 -27.38 35.27 39.00
C GLY A 553 -28.05 33.89 39.15
N LYS A 554 -27.29 32.79 39.00
CA LYS A 554 -27.77 31.39 39.04
C LYS A 554 -27.04 30.51 40.05
#